data_AF-A0A9P7XU65-F1
#
_entry.id   AF-A0A9P7XU65-F1
#
_cell.length_a   1.000
_cell.length_b   1.000
_cell.length_c   1.000
_cell.angle_alpha   90.00
_cell.angle_beta   90.00
_cell.angle_gamma   90.00
#
_symmetry.space_group_name_H-M   'P 1'
#
loop_
_entity.id
_entity.type
_entity.pdbx_description
1 polymer ?
#
loop_
_entity_poly.entity_id
_entity_poly.type
_entity_poly.pdbx_seq_one_letter_code
_entity_poly.pdbx_strand_id
1 'polypeptide(L)' 'MAPTVLATAAAVAATHPNAIYSGSLLSLIILILDLIAIVQLLNSERSVMNKLLWCLLIFLCPIVGVVLY' A
#
# COMPACT_ATOMS: atom_id res chain seq x y z
N MET A 1 -24.05 39.63 -3.68
CA MET A 1 -24.21 38.23 -4.12
C MET A 1 -22.90 37.42 -4.16
N ALA A 2 -21.71 38.04 -4.21
CA ALA A 2 -20.42 37.33 -4.18
C ALA A 2 -20.01 36.60 -2.87
N PRO A 3 -20.38 37.05 -1.65
CA PRO A 3 -19.80 36.47 -0.43
C PRO A 3 -20.42 35.10 -0.07
N THR A 4 -21.64 34.83 -0.53
CA THR A 4 -22.35 33.58 -0.21
C THR A 4 -21.76 32.38 -0.97
N VAL A 5 -21.34 32.55 -2.22
CA VAL A 5 -20.71 31.48 -3.01
C VAL A 5 -19.34 31.10 -2.44
N LEU A 6 -18.57 32.10 -1.99
CA LEU A 6 -17.28 31.88 -1.35
C LEU A 6 -17.41 31.22 0.03
N ALA A 7 -18.45 31.59 0.79
CA ALA A 7 -18.78 30.94 2.07
C ALA A 7 -19.27 29.49 1.88
N THR A 8 -20.05 29.20 0.84
CA THR A 8 -20.50 27.83 0.52
C THR A 8 -19.34 26.96 0.02
N ALA A 9 -18.42 27.49 -0.80
CA ALA A 9 -17.22 26.77 -1.22
C ALA A 9 -16.27 26.47 -0.05
N ALA A 10 -16.08 27.44 0.86
CA ALA A 10 -15.29 27.25 2.08
C ALA A 10 -15.94 26.22 3.04
N ALA A 11 -17.28 26.21 3.14
CA ALA A 11 -18.02 25.22 3.92
C ALA A 11 -17.86 23.80 3.33
N VAL A 12 -17.91 23.63 2.00
CA VAL A 12 -17.72 22.32 1.34
C VAL A 12 -16.31 21.76 1.54
N ALA A 13 -15.28 22.63 1.53
CA ALA A 13 -13.90 22.22 1.83
C ALA A 13 -13.70 21.83 3.30
N ALA A 14 -14.46 22.43 4.22
CA ALA A 14 -14.43 22.11 5.65
C ALA A 14 -15.31 20.91 6.03
N THR A 15 -16.38 20.63 5.27
CA THR A 15 -17.23 19.45 5.40
C THR A 15 -16.72 18.32 4.50
N HIS A 16 -15.52 17.82 4.76
CA HIS A 16 -15.21 16.45 4.40
C HIS A 16 -15.58 15.58 5.61
N PRO A 17 -16.79 15.00 5.66
CA PRO A 17 -17.24 14.21 6.80
C PRO A 17 -16.25 13.08 7.01
N ASN A 18 -15.44 13.20 8.07
CA ASN A 18 -14.40 12.26 8.47
C ASN A 18 -13.74 11.53 7.29
N ALA A 19 -12.81 12.21 6.60
CA ALA A 19 -11.80 11.52 5.82
C ALA A 19 -10.96 10.68 6.80
N ILE A 20 -11.47 9.51 7.17
CA ILE A 20 -10.68 8.50 7.85
C ILE A 20 -9.59 8.14 6.84
N TYR A 21 -8.37 8.65 7.06
CA TYR A 21 -7.14 8.22 6.38
C TYR A 21 -6.74 6.78 6.78
N SER A 22 -7.73 5.89 7.00
CA SER A 22 -7.53 4.53 7.55
C SER A 22 -6.75 3.60 6.63
N GLY A 23 -6.66 3.90 5.33
CA GLY A 23 -5.99 3.03 4.36
C GLY A 23 -4.47 3.16 4.32
N SER A 24 -3.89 4.27 4.81
CA SER A 24 -2.49 4.60 4.51
C SER A 24 -1.49 3.78 5.33
N LEU A 25 -1.77 3.53 6.61
CA LEU A 25 -0.90 2.73 7.48
C LEU A 25 -0.94 1.25 7.11
N LEU A 26 -2.13 0.71 6.78
CA LEU A 26 -2.27 -0.69 6.36
C LEU A 26 -1.48 -0.96 5.08
N SER A 27 -1.63 -0.10 4.07
CA SER A 27 -0.92 -0.23 2.79
C SER A 27 0.60 -0.07 2.95
N LEU A 28 1.05 0.78 3.88
CA LEU A 28 2.47 0.91 4.24
C LEU A 28 3.02 -0.36 4.90
N ILE A 29 2.26 -0.97 5.82
CA ILE A 29 2.63 -2.24 6.46
C ILE A 29 2.76 -3.35 5.41
N ILE A 30 1.81 -3.43 4.47
CA ILE A 30 1.83 -4.42 3.37
C ILE A 30 3.05 -4.20 2.47
N LEU A 31 3.41 -2.94 2.16
CA LEU A 31 4.63 -2.60 1.41
C LEU A 31 5.92 -2.99 2.16
N ILE A 32 5.95 -2.81 3.48
CA ILE A 32 7.11 -3.20 4.30
C ILE A 32 7.23 -4.73 4.34
N LEU A 33 6.12 -5.44 4.49
CA LEU A 33 6.09 -6.91 4.48
C LEU A 33 6.57 -7.48 3.14
N ASP A 34 6.22 -6.83 2.02
CA ASP A 34 6.70 -7.18 0.68
C ASP A 34 8.24 -7.12 0.57
N LEU A 35 8.85 -6.02 1.03
CA LEU A 35 10.31 -5.85 1.08
C LEU A 35 11.00 -6.93 1.93
N ILE A 36 10.42 -7.27 3.08
CA ILE A 36 10.96 -8.31 3.97
C ILE A 36 10.92 -9.69 3.30
N ALA A 37 9.82 -10.03 2.62
CA ALA A 37 9.68 -11.29 1.91
C ALA A 37 10.72 -11.43 0.78
N ILE A 38 10.97 -10.35 0.02
CA ILE A 38 12.00 -10.33 -1.03
C ILE A 38 13.40 -10.54 -0.45
N VAL A 39 13.76 -9.83 0.63
CA VAL A 39 15.08 -9.98 1.28
C VAL A 39 15.28 -11.40 1.83
N GLN A 40 14.26 -11.98 2.44
CA GLN A 40 14.32 -13.37 2.92
C GLN A 40 14.44 -14.38 1.77
N LEU A 41 13.71 -14.19 0.69
CA LEU A 41 13.79 -15.04 -0.50
C LEU A 41 15.18 -14.98 -1.14
N LEU A 42 15.78 -13.78 -1.22
CA LEU A 42 17.13 -13.58 -1.73
C LEU A 42 18.19 -14.28 -0.86
N ASN A 43 18.00 -14.31 0.47
CA ASN A 43 18.90 -14.98 1.42
C ASN A 43 18.71 -16.51 1.52
N SER A 44 17.70 -17.10 0.88
CA SER A 44 17.46 -18.55 0.94
C SER A 44 18.47 -19.35 0.09
N GLU A 45 18.79 -20.60 0.45
CA GLU A 45 19.67 -21.50 -0.33
C GLU A 45 19.02 -22.05 -1.64
N ARG A 46 17.76 -21.69 -1.93
CA ARG A 46 17.00 -22.20 -3.08
C ARG A 46 17.57 -21.71 -4.43
N SER A 47 17.38 -22.50 -5.49
CA SER A 47 17.92 -22.20 -6.83
C SER A 47 17.48 -20.82 -7.36
N VAL A 48 18.38 -20.17 -8.09
CA VAL A 48 18.22 -18.78 -8.56
C VAL A 48 16.96 -18.57 -9.42
N MET A 49 16.64 -19.53 -10.29
CA MET A 49 15.45 -19.46 -11.17
C MET A 49 14.14 -19.45 -10.37
N ASN A 50 14.06 -20.27 -9.31
CA ASN A 50 12.89 -20.33 -8.47
C ASN A 50 12.73 -19.03 -7.66
N LYS A 51 13.84 -18.48 -7.14
CA LYS A 51 13.82 -17.17 -6.46
C LYS A 51 13.27 -16.06 -7.36
N LEU A 52 13.65 -16.04 -8.63
CA LEU A 52 13.27 -14.97 -9.56
C LEU A 52 11.77 -15.00 -9.88
N LEU A 53 11.19 -16.18 -10.11
CA LEU A 53 9.74 -16.35 -10.30
C LEU A 53 8.96 -15.99 -9.05
N TRP A 54 9.42 -16.41 -7.86
CA TRP A 54 8.78 -16.08 -6.59
C TRP A 54 8.86 -14.58 -6.29
N CYS A 55 10.00 -13.94 -6.57
CA CYS A 55 10.18 -12.49 -6.39
C CYS A 55 9.21 -11.68 -7.28
N LEU A 56 9.05 -12.07 -8.55
CA LEU A 56 8.14 -11.41 -9.47
C LEU A 56 6.67 -11.55 -9.04
N LEU A 57 6.29 -12.70 -8.47
CA LEU A 57 4.95 -12.97 -7.97
C LEU A 57 4.62 -12.16 -6.70
N ILE A 58 5.58 -12.04 -5.78
CA ILE A 58 5.49 -11.22 -4.56
C ILE A 58 5.33 -9.73 -4.93
N PHE A 59 6.19 -9.22 -5.83
CA PHE A 59 6.18 -7.82 -6.28
C PHE A 59 4.87 -7.40 -6.96
N LEU A 60 4.26 -8.30 -7.75
CA LEU A 60 2.99 -8.03 -8.44
C LEU A 60 1.78 -8.16 -7.50
N CYS A 61 1.89 -8.95 -6.43
CA CYS A 61 0.83 -9.18 -5.46
C CYS A 61 1.39 -9.35 -4.03
N PRO A 62 1.59 -8.25 -3.28
CA PRO A 62 2.26 -8.29 -1.98
C PRO A 62 1.51 -9.13 -0.95
N ILE A 63 0.18 -9.20 -1.07
CA ILE A 63 -0.69 -9.98 -0.17
C ILE A 63 -0.43 -11.48 -0.33
N VAL A 64 -0.33 -11.98 -1.58
CA VAL A 64 -0.07 -13.41 -1.86
C VAL A 64 1.35 -13.79 -1.45
N GLY A 65 2.29 -12.85 -1.59
CA GLY A 65 3.68 -13.05 -1.19
C GLY A 65 3.88 -13.30 0.31
N VAL A 66 3.08 -12.66 1.17
CA VAL A 66 3.14 -12.84 2.63
C VAL A 66 2.43 -14.13 3.07
N VAL A 67 1.39 -14.57 2.36
CA VAL A 67 0.59 -15.76 2.73
C VAL A 67 1.29 -17.08 2.38
N LEU A 68 2.12 -17.09 1.33
CA LEU A 68 2.81 -18.29 0.84
C LEU A 68 4.25 -18.46 1.34
N TYR A 69 4.78 -17.48 2.09
CA TYR A 69 6.12 -17.50 2.66
C TYR A 69 6.23 -18.49 3.83
#